data_AF-A0A378BKR2-F1
#
_entry.id   AF-A0A378BKR2-F1
#
_cell.length_a   1.000
_cell.length_b   1.000
_cell.length_c   1.000
_cell.angle_alpha   90.00
_cell.angle_beta   90.00
_cell.angle_gamma   90.00
#
_symmetry.space_group_name_H-M   'P 1'
#
loop_
_entity.id
_entity.type
_entity.pdbx_description
1 polymer ?
#
loop_
_entity_poly.entity_id
_entity_poly.type
_entity_poly.pdbx_seq_one_letter_code
_entity_poly.pdbx_strand_id
1 'polypeptide(L)'
;MSTHNETSLSRSLNRIIGKSGEPLIRKGVDMAMRLMGEQFVTGETIAEALANARKLEEKGFRYSYDMLGEAALTAADAQAYMVSYQQAIHAIGKASNGRGIL
;
A
#
# COMPACT_ATOMS: atom_id res chain seq x y z
N MET A 1 -13.53 -21.75 18.39
CA MET A 1 -14.58 -20.74 18.63
C MET A 1 -14.38 -19.56 17.67
N SER A 2 -14.78 -19.68 16.40
CA SER A 2 -14.56 -18.63 15.38
C SER A 2 -15.76 -18.40 14.45
N THR A 3 -16.73 -19.32 14.42
CA THR A 3 -17.86 -19.30 13.47
C THR A 3 -18.93 -18.25 13.78
N HIS A 4 -19.02 -17.80 15.04
CA HIS A 4 -20.04 -16.83 15.46
C HIS A 4 -19.75 -15.40 14.95
N ASN A 5 -18.49 -15.08 14.62
CA ASN A 5 -18.08 -13.75 14.19
C ASN A 5 -18.25 -13.55 12.66
N GLU A 6 -17.89 -14.54 11.85
CA GLU A 6 -18.06 -14.51 10.39
C GLU A 6 -19.52 -14.35 9.96
N THR A 7 -20.42 -15.06 10.65
CA THR A 7 -21.87 -15.03 10.37
C THR A 7 -22.51 -13.69 10.77
N SER A 8 -21.93 -13.01 11.75
CA SER A 8 -22.36 -11.67 12.21
C SER A 8 -21.83 -10.57 11.28
N LEU A 9 -20.57 -10.68 10.87
CA LEU A 9 -19.91 -9.76 9.94
C LEU A 9 -20.58 -9.81 8.57
N SER A 10 -20.82 -11.01 8.04
CA SER A 10 -21.52 -11.21 6.76
C SER A 10 -22.93 -10.62 6.75
N ARG A 11 -23.67 -10.75 7.87
CA ARG A 11 -25.00 -10.13 8.02
C ARG A 11 -24.94 -8.60 8.07
N SER A 12 -23.92 -8.06 8.70
CA SER A 12 -23.71 -6.60 8.81
C SER A 12 -23.31 -6.00 7.46
N LEU A 13 -22.41 -6.68 6.72
CA LEU A 13 -22.02 -6.34 5.35
C LEU A 13 -23.21 -6.36 4.39
N ASN A 14 -24.00 -7.44 4.39
CA ASN A 14 -25.20 -7.54 3.54
C ASN A 14 -26.23 -6.44 3.85
N ARG A 15 -26.33 -6.02 5.12
CA ARG A 15 -27.21 -4.91 5.51
C ARG A 15 -26.69 -3.56 5.04
N ILE A 16 -25.38 -3.33 5.03
CA ILE A 16 -24.75 -2.11 4.49
C ILE A 16 -24.94 -2.04 2.97
N ILE A 17 -24.70 -3.15 2.27
CA ILE A 17 -24.89 -3.26 0.81
C ILE A 17 -26.36 -3.01 0.46
N GLY A 18 -27.30 -3.62 1.20
CA GLY A 18 -28.74 -3.49 0.94
C GLY A 18 -29.38 -2.15 1.36
N LYS A 19 -28.81 -1.40 2.30
CA LYS A 19 -29.37 -0.11 2.78
C LYS A 19 -28.64 1.14 2.28
N SER A 20 -27.39 1.04 1.82
CA SER A 20 -26.53 2.22 1.68
C SER A 20 -25.84 2.41 0.32
N GLY A 21 -26.03 1.49 -0.64
CA GLY A 21 -25.63 1.67 -2.03
C GLY A 21 -24.12 1.82 -2.29
N GLU A 22 -23.75 1.92 -3.57
CA GLU A 22 -22.37 2.15 -4.04
C GLU A 22 -21.64 3.33 -3.37
N PRO A 23 -22.29 4.49 -3.08
CA PRO A 23 -21.58 5.64 -2.52
C PRO A 23 -21.02 5.43 -1.11
N LEU A 24 -21.69 4.63 -0.27
CA LEU A 24 -21.21 4.34 1.09
C LEU A 24 -20.06 3.33 1.06
N ILE A 25 -20.14 2.33 0.19
CA ILE A 25 -19.07 1.36 -0.03
C ILE A 25 -17.81 2.08 -0.51
N ARG A 26 -17.94 2.97 -1.50
CA ARG A 26 -16.84 3.79 -2.02
C ARG A 26 -16.17 4.61 -0.91
N LYS A 27 -16.94 5.34 -0.09
CA LYS A 27 -16.39 6.09 1.05
C LYS A 27 -15.71 5.20 2.08
N GLY A 28 -16.23 3.99 2.32
CA GLY A 28 -15.61 3.02 3.22
C GLY A 28 -14.26 2.53 2.72
N VAL A 29 -14.17 2.23 1.41
CA VAL A 29 -12.91 1.86 0.74
C VAL A 29 -11.92 3.02 0.76
N ASP A 30 -12.34 4.25 0.42
CA ASP A 30 -11.49 5.44 0.45
C ASP A 30 -10.91 5.69 1.86
N MET A 31 -11.72 5.48 2.90
CA MET A 31 -11.29 5.64 4.29
C MET A 31 -10.29 4.54 4.70
N ALA A 32 -10.52 3.29 4.30
CA ALA A 32 -9.59 2.20 4.54
C ALA A 32 -8.26 2.41 3.80
N MET A 33 -8.32 2.84 2.54
CA MET A 33 -7.14 3.20 1.74
C MET A 33 -6.35 4.34 2.38
N ARG A 34 -7.04 5.37 2.91
CA ARG A 34 -6.40 6.49 3.59
C ARG A 34 -5.76 6.07 4.91
N LEU A 35 -6.41 5.22 5.69
CA LEU A 35 -5.86 4.67 6.94
C LEU A 35 -4.63 3.78 6.68
N MET A 36 -4.67 2.94 5.65
CA MET A 36 -3.51 2.13 5.23
C MET A 36 -2.39 3.03 4.68
N GLY A 37 -2.76 4.08 3.95
CA GLY A 37 -1.87 5.07 3.32
C GLY A 37 -1.11 5.97 4.29
N GLU A 38 -1.76 6.37 5.39
CA GLU A 38 -1.21 7.30 6.38
C GLU A 38 -0.31 6.59 7.43
N GLN A 39 -0.45 5.27 7.65
CA GLN A 39 0.30 4.56 8.70
C GLN A 39 1.14 3.35 8.25
N PHE A 40 0.89 2.73 7.10
CA PHE A 40 1.53 1.45 6.76
C PHE A 40 2.10 1.36 5.34
N VAL A 41 1.50 2.03 4.34
CA VAL A 41 1.91 1.91 2.93
C VAL A 41 1.87 3.27 2.24
N THR A 42 3.02 3.86 1.89
CA THR A 42 3.07 5.19 1.25
C THR A 42 2.46 5.22 -0.16
N GLY A 43 2.26 4.06 -0.81
CA GLY A 43 1.56 3.88 -2.09
C GLY A 43 1.55 2.39 -2.48
N GLU A 44 0.59 1.95 -3.32
CA GLU A 44 0.51 0.54 -3.76
C GLU A 44 1.70 0.17 -4.63
N THR A 45 2.21 1.14 -5.38
CA THR A 45 3.43 1.02 -6.18
C THR A 45 4.51 1.99 -5.71
N ILE A 46 5.77 1.71 -6.05
CA ILE A 46 6.89 2.62 -5.75
C ILE A 46 6.69 4.00 -6.40
N ALA A 47 6.06 4.07 -7.57
CA ALA A 47 5.79 5.32 -8.26
C ALA A 47 4.82 6.21 -7.48
N GLU A 48 3.76 5.61 -6.94
CA GLU A 48 2.79 6.30 -6.07
C GLU A 48 3.44 6.70 -4.74
N ALA A 49 4.22 5.81 -4.13
CA ALA A 49 4.93 6.10 -2.89
C ALA A 49 5.89 7.29 -3.04
N LEU A 50 6.63 7.35 -4.16
CA LEU A 50 7.48 8.49 -4.50
C LEU A 50 6.67 9.78 -4.72
N ALA A 51 5.53 9.71 -5.40
CA ALA A 51 4.67 10.87 -5.62
C ALA A 51 4.10 11.43 -4.30
N ASN A 52 3.69 10.55 -3.40
CA ASN A 52 3.15 10.91 -2.09
C ASN A 52 4.23 11.47 -1.15
N ALA A 53 5.47 10.97 -1.23
CA ALA A 53 6.58 11.43 -0.41
C ALA A 53 7.03 12.88 -0.69
N ARG A 54 6.87 13.38 -1.94
CA ARG A 54 7.35 14.71 -2.36
C ARG A 54 6.97 15.86 -1.41
N LYS A 55 5.73 15.87 -0.93
CA LYS A 55 5.20 16.92 -0.04
C LYS A 55 5.93 16.98 1.32
N LEU A 56 6.46 15.86 1.77
CA LEU A 56 7.18 15.75 3.04
C LEU A 56 8.70 15.87 2.81
N GLU A 57 9.21 15.43 1.66
CA GLU A 57 10.59 15.73 1.24
C GLU A 57 10.86 17.23 1.14
N GLU A 58 9.92 18.02 0.62
CA GLU A 58 10.00 19.49 0.59
C GLU A 58 10.15 20.11 1.98
N LYS A 59 9.71 19.41 3.03
CA LYS A 59 9.85 19.81 4.44
C LYS A 59 11.14 19.27 5.08
N GLY A 60 11.99 18.59 4.31
CA GLY A 60 13.28 18.04 4.76
C GLY A 60 13.23 16.60 5.26
N PHE A 61 12.09 15.91 5.14
CA PHE A 61 12.01 14.48 5.50
C PHE A 61 12.72 13.62 4.45
N ARG A 62 13.21 12.46 4.89
CA ARG A 62 13.80 11.42 4.03
C ARG A 62 13.05 10.12 4.22
N TYR A 63 12.96 9.35 3.14
CA TYR A 63 12.22 8.09 3.12
C TYR A 63 13.16 6.93 2.81
N SER A 64 12.90 5.81 3.47
CA SER A 64 13.37 4.49 3.09
C SER A 64 12.15 3.68 2.68
N TYR A 65 12.21 3.02 1.52
CA TYR A 65 11.08 2.28 0.98
C TYR A 65 11.25 0.79 1.25
N ASP A 66 10.29 0.20 1.96
CA ASP A 66 10.16 -1.25 2.12
C ASP A 66 9.14 -1.77 1.10
N MET A 67 9.58 -2.71 0.26
CA MET A 67 8.76 -3.29 -0.81
C MET A 67 7.98 -4.55 -0.36
N LEU A 68 8.08 -4.95 0.91
CA LEU A 68 7.31 -6.03 1.55
C LEU A 68 7.44 -7.42 0.90
N GLY A 69 8.48 -7.65 0.09
CA GLY A 69 8.78 -8.97 -0.48
C GLY A 69 9.50 -9.85 0.53
N GLU A 70 8.76 -10.62 1.32
CA GLU A 70 9.32 -11.52 2.35
C GLU A 70 8.98 -12.99 2.10
N ALA A 71 9.82 -13.90 2.63
CA ALA A 71 9.59 -15.34 2.68
C ALA A 71 9.17 -15.99 1.33
N ALA A 72 9.96 -15.80 0.27
CA ALA A 72 9.72 -16.49 -1.01
C ALA A 72 9.66 -18.02 -0.83
N LEU A 73 8.51 -18.62 -1.14
CA LEU A 73 8.29 -20.06 -1.01
C LEU A 73 8.60 -20.82 -2.32
N THR A 74 8.61 -20.11 -3.45
CA THR A 74 8.94 -20.67 -4.76
C THR A 74 10.00 -19.84 -5.47
N ALA A 75 10.66 -20.45 -6.46
CA ALA A 75 11.59 -19.74 -7.33
C ALA A 75 10.91 -18.60 -8.11
N ALA A 76 9.63 -18.76 -8.44
CA ALA A 76 8.83 -17.73 -9.11
C ALA A 76 8.61 -16.52 -8.20
N ASP A 77 8.32 -16.74 -6.91
CA ASP A 77 8.16 -15.66 -5.92
C ASP A 77 9.48 -14.89 -5.76
N ALA A 78 10.60 -15.60 -5.64
CA ALA A 78 11.92 -14.98 -5.53
C ALA A 78 12.24 -14.13 -6.78
N GLN A 79 11.93 -14.63 -7.98
CA GLN A 79 12.12 -13.89 -9.22
C GLN A 79 11.22 -12.64 -9.28
N ALA A 80 9.96 -12.77 -8.85
CA ALA A 80 9.02 -11.65 -8.79
C ALA A 80 9.50 -10.56 -7.82
N TYR A 81 9.98 -10.94 -6.63
CA TYR A 81 10.55 -9.99 -5.66
C TYR A 81 11.81 -9.33 -6.19
N MET A 82 12.72 -10.08 -6.82
CA MET A 82 13.92 -9.52 -7.46
C MET A 82 13.55 -8.44 -8.48
N VAL A 83 12.59 -8.72 -9.37
CA VAL A 83 12.13 -7.75 -10.37
C VAL A 83 11.48 -6.53 -9.70
N SER A 84 10.67 -6.73 -8.67
CA SER A 84 10.06 -5.64 -7.89
C SER A 84 11.10 -4.72 -7.28
N TYR A 85 12.12 -5.28 -6.61
CA TYR A 85 13.22 -4.49 -6.04
C TYR A 85 14.04 -3.77 -7.11
N GLN A 86 14.34 -4.42 -8.24
CA GLN A 86 15.07 -3.78 -9.34
C GLN A 86 14.30 -2.56 -9.89
N GLN A 87 13.00 -2.70 -10.11
CA GLN A 87 12.15 -1.60 -10.55
C GLN A 87 12.10 -0.47 -9.52
N ALA A 88 12.00 -0.81 -8.23
CA ALA A 88 12.03 0.16 -7.14
C ALA A 88 13.35 0.95 -7.10
N ILE A 89 14.50 0.28 -7.20
CA ILE A 89 15.82 0.91 -7.23
C ILE A 89 15.93 1.88 -8.40
N HIS A 90 15.49 1.49 -9.60
CA HIS A 90 15.50 2.39 -10.76
C HIS A 90 14.58 3.59 -10.58
N ALA A 91 13.38 3.39 -10.03
CA ALA A 91 12.43 4.48 -9.79
C ALA A 91 12.95 5.48 -8.75
N ILE A 92 13.46 4.98 -7.61
CA ILE A 92 14.06 5.78 -6.54
C ILE A 92 15.30 6.51 -7.06
N GLY A 93 16.19 5.83 -7.79
CA GLY A 93 17.39 6.44 -8.36
C GLY A 93 17.08 7.59 -9.31
N LYS A 94 16.07 7.42 -10.18
CA LYS A 94 15.58 8.51 -11.03
C LYS A 94 15.00 9.67 -10.23
N ALA A 95 14.20 9.38 -9.20
CA ALA A 95 13.58 10.40 -8.35
C ALA A 95 14.61 11.15 -7.48
N SER A 96 15.69 10.48 -7.08
CA SER A 96 16.78 11.07 -6.28
C SER A 96 17.53 12.15 -7.06
N ASN A 97 17.53 12.12 -8.40
CA ASN A 97 18.12 13.13 -9.27
C ASN A 97 19.56 13.55 -8.88
N GLY A 98 20.40 12.57 -8.51
CA GLY A 98 21.79 12.82 -8.13
C GLY A 98 22.00 13.35 -6.71
N ARG A 99 20.95 13.42 -5.87
CA ARG A 99 21.12 13.53 -4.41
C ARG A 99 21.79 12.22 -3.96
N GLY A 100 23.10 12.27 -3.73
CA GLY A 100 23.88 11.09 -3.34
C GLY A 100 23.35 10.42 -2.08
N ILE A 101 23.86 9.21 -1.81
CA ILE A 101 23.69 8.55 -0.51
C ILE A 101 24.39 9.46 0.51
N LEU A 102 23.67 9.89 1.56
CA LEU A 102 24.29 10.62 2.67
C LEU A 102 25.32 9.75 3.40
#